data_AF-A0A0D3F469-F1
#
_entry.id   AF-A0A0D3F469-F1
#
_cell.length_a   1.000
_cell.length_b   1.000
_cell.length_c   1.000
_cell.angle_alpha   90.00
_cell.angle_beta   90.00
_cell.angle_gamma   90.00
#
_symmetry.space_group_name_H-M   'P 1'
#
loop_
_entity.id
_entity.type
_entity.pdbx_description
1 polymer ?
#
loop_
_entity_poly.entity_id
_entity_poly.type
_entity_poly.pdbx_seq_one_letter_code
_entity_poly.pdbx_strand_id
1 'polypeptide(L)'
;MRGRRRGGPKPLASILDVERASGLSPDHLVAAWDDYHLGRGHIGASMSAKLYHLMEQRSATCRHFVIPLWKGTGYTTMFMQVQMPHMIFTGLEDYKARGTQASPYYTITHYTEFAETKDTVLIRGDVVFTSKLTDSEAKCLLESAHSFYLNDVRYRLVERFNKEPHEFEFKDVLQVLEMPTM
;
A
#
# COMPACT_ATOMS: atom_id res chain seq x y z
N MET A 1 -10.39 20.65 19.93
CA MET A 1 -9.09 20.48 19.26
C MET A 1 -8.37 19.28 19.86
N ARG A 2 -8.30 18.13 19.16
CA ARG A 2 -7.43 17.00 19.58
C ARG A 2 -6.20 17.03 18.69
N GLY A 3 -5.03 17.22 19.31
CA GLY A 3 -3.76 17.30 18.62
C GLY A 3 -3.52 16.07 17.76
N ARG A 4 -3.32 16.28 16.45
CA ARG A 4 -2.78 15.28 15.54
C ARG A 4 -1.39 14.90 16.07
N ARG A 5 -1.27 13.76 16.75
CA ARG A 5 0.03 13.10 16.89
C ARG A 5 0.47 12.79 15.45
N ARG A 6 1.54 13.45 15.00
CA ARG A 6 2.32 13.00 13.84
C ARG A 6 3.01 11.69 14.27
N GLY A 7 2.25 10.61 14.32
CA GLY A 7 2.79 9.29 14.60
C GLY A 7 3.45 8.79 13.32
N GLY A 8 4.77 8.69 13.32
CA GLY A 8 5.47 7.91 12.29
C GLY A 8 5.04 6.44 12.31
N PRO A 9 5.57 5.63 11.38
CA PRO A 9 5.27 4.20 11.32
C PRO A 9 5.48 3.55 12.69
N LYS A 10 4.49 2.77 13.15
CA LYS A 10 4.61 2.05 14.42
C LYS A 10 5.56 0.87 14.25
N PRO A 11 6.47 0.58 15.19
CA PRO A 11 7.26 -0.64 15.14
C PRO A 11 6.38 -1.87 15.40
N LEU A 12 6.73 -3.03 14.83
CA LEU A 12 5.96 -4.28 14.97
C LEU A 12 5.75 -4.67 16.44
N ALA A 13 6.79 -4.51 17.26
CA ALA A 13 6.77 -4.79 18.70
C ALA A 13 5.75 -3.97 19.49
N SER A 14 5.25 -2.85 18.93
CA SER A 14 4.16 -2.07 19.55
C SER A 14 2.76 -2.57 19.18
N ILE A 15 2.68 -3.54 18.26
CA ILE A 15 1.44 -4.11 17.72
C ILE A 15 1.24 -5.53 18.25
N LEU A 16 2.29 -6.35 18.21
CA LEU A 16 2.30 -7.73 18.69
C LEU A 16 3.59 -8.05 19.46
N ASP A 17 3.50 -9.02 20.36
CA ASP A 17 4.65 -9.57 21.08
C ASP A 17 5.50 -10.42 20.14
N VAL A 18 6.63 -9.87 19.69
CA VAL A 18 7.50 -10.48 18.67
C VAL A 18 8.12 -11.78 19.18
N GLU A 19 8.46 -11.87 20.46
CA GLU A 19 9.04 -13.09 21.05
C GLU A 19 8.01 -14.20 21.03
N ARG A 20 6.79 -13.93 21.51
CA ARG A 20 5.70 -14.92 21.47
C ARG A 20 5.36 -15.33 20.04
N ALA A 21 5.29 -14.36 19.13
CA ALA A 21 5.00 -14.61 17.72
C ALA A 21 6.10 -15.39 17.00
N SER A 22 7.35 -15.29 17.46
CA SER A 22 8.46 -16.07 16.91
C SER A 22 8.27 -17.58 17.06
N GLY A 23 7.51 -18.02 18.08
CA GLY A 23 7.16 -19.42 18.30
C GLY A 23 5.96 -19.93 17.50
N LEU A 24 5.25 -19.07 16.77
CA LEU A 24 4.12 -19.47 15.93
C LEU A 24 4.60 -20.04 14.59
N SER A 25 3.82 -20.97 14.02
CA SER A 25 3.96 -21.32 12.60
C SER A 25 3.58 -20.12 11.72
N PRO A 26 4.02 -20.07 10.43
CA PRO A 26 3.62 -19.01 9.51
C PRO A 26 2.10 -18.81 9.43
N ASP A 27 1.33 -19.90 9.31
CA ASP A 27 -0.13 -19.84 9.22
C ASP A 27 -0.77 -19.25 10.49
N HIS A 28 -0.30 -19.66 11.68
CA HIS A 28 -0.80 -19.12 12.94
C HIS A 28 -0.38 -17.67 13.17
N LEU A 29 0.80 -17.27 12.68
CA LEU A 29 1.26 -15.88 12.72
C LEU A 29 0.35 -14.99 11.87
N VAL A 30 0.03 -15.41 10.64
CA VAL A 30 -0.87 -14.67 9.75
C VAL A 30 -2.28 -14.61 10.34
N ALA A 31 -2.82 -15.72 10.85
CA ALA A 31 -4.12 -15.73 11.51
C ALA A 31 -4.18 -14.77 12.70
N ALA A 32 -3.17 -14.78 13.57
CA ALA A 32 -3.08 -13.86 14.70
C ALA A 32 -2.99 -12.39 14.25
N TRP A 33 -2.31 -12.12 13.13
CA TRP A 33 -2.20 -10.79 12.55
C TRP A 33 -3.54 -10.29 11.99
N ASP A 34 -4.27 -11.15 11.27
CA ASP A 34 -5.57 -10.84 10.70
C ASP A 34 -6.61 -10.61 11.80
N ASP A 35 -6.65 -11.50 12.80
CA ASP A 35 -7.54 -11.39 13.97
C ASP A 35 -7.28 -10.09 14.75
N TYR A 36 -6.02 -9.68 14.88
CA TYR A 36 -5.69 -8.43 15.56
C TYR A 36 -6.29 -7.22 14.84
N HIS A 37 -6.26 -7.18 13.51
CA HIS A 37 -6.71 -6.01 12.73
C HIS A 37 -8.21 -6.02 12.43
N LEU A 38 -8.87 -7.18 12.54
CA LEU A 38 -10.30 -7.32 12.32
C LEU A 38 -11.12 -6.32 13.15
N GLY A 39 -11.91 -5.49 12.47
CA GLY A 39 -12.81 -4.50 13.10
C GLY A 39 -12.10 -3.31 13.76
N ARG A 40 -10.78 -3.13 13.58
CA ARG A 40 -10.02 -2.04 14.23
C ARG A 40 -9.78 -0.81 13.35
N GLY A 41 -10.35 -0.75 12.15
CA GLY A 41 -10.14 0.36 11.20
C GLY A 41 -8.73 0.38 10.61
N HIS A 42 -8.13 -0.79 10.44
CA HIS A 42 -6.81 -0.97 9.83
C HIS A 42 -6.89 -2.12 8.84
N ILE A 43 -6.04 -2.09 7.81
CA ILE A 43 -5.93 -3.18 6.84
C ILE A 43 -4.76 -4.07 7.27
N GLY A 44 -5.06 -5.31 7.66
CA GLY A 44 -4.08 -6.37 7.85
C GLY A 44 -3.93 -7.17 6.56
N ALA A 45 -2.68 -7.45 6.17
CA ALA A 45 -2.36 -8.43 5.12
C ALA A 45 -0.99 -9.07 5.41
N SER A 46 -0.63 -10.09 4.64
CA SER A 46 0.70 -10.70 4.65
C SER A 46 1.15 -11.05 3.23
N MET A 47 2.46 -11.22 3.03
CA MET A 47 3.04 -11.74 1.79
C MET A 47 4.31 -12.53 2.08
N SER A 48 4.80 -13.30 1.10
CA SER A 48 6.09 -13.98 1.24
C SER A 48 7.28 -13.01 1.15
N ALA A 49 8.42 -13.40 1.73
CA ALA A 49 9.65 -12.62 1.64
C ALA A 49 10.10 -12.45 0.18
N LYS A 50 9.92 -13.49 -0.63
CA LYS A 50 10.20 -13.44 -2.08
C LYS A 50 9.43 -12.32 -2.79
N LEU A 51 8.13 -12.18 -2.53
CA LEU A 51 7.32 -11.14 -3.15
C LEU A 51 7.73 -9.75 -2.63
N TYR A 52 8.00 -9.63 -1.33
CA TYR A 52 8.50 -8.38 -0.74
C TYR A 52 9.79 -7.91 -1.42
N HIS A 53 10.78 -8.79 -1.58
CA HIS A 53 12.06 -8.42 -2.21
C HIS A 53 11.91 -8.04 -3.68
N LEU A 54 10.99 -8.69 -4.42
CA LEU A 54 10.68 -8.27 -5.79
C LEU A 54 10.13 -6.84 -5.83
N MET A 55 9.20 -6.51 -4.94
CA MET A 55 8.63 -5.17 -4.83
C MET A 55 9.68 -4.13 -4.38
N GLU A 56 10.56 -4.50 -3.45
CA GLU A 56 11.69 -3.68 -3.01
C GLU A 56 12.67 -3.38 -4.15
N GLN A 57 13.07 -4.39 -4.90
CA GLN A 57 13.93 -4.23 -6.08
C GLN A 57 13.28 -3.29 -7.11
N ARG A 58 12.00 -3.51 -7.41
CA ARG A 58 11.27 -2.75 -8.43
C ARG A 58 11.00 -1.30 -8.03
N SER A 59 10.74 -1.06 -6.75
CA SER A 59 10.49 0.29 -6.24
C SER A 59 11.76 1.11 -6.03
N ALA A 60 12.93 0.48 -5.98
CA ALA A 60 14.20 1.20 -5.80
C ALA A 60 14.40 2.33 -6.82
N THR A 61 14.08 2.08 -8.10
CA THR A 61 14.16 3.05 -9.21
C THR A 61 12.81 3.58 -9.70
N CYS A 62 11.70 2.94 -9.33
CA CYS A 62 10.36 3.34 -9.76
C CYS A 62 9.52 3.60 -8.51
N ARG A 63 9.57 4.83 -7.98
CA ARG A 63 9.00 5.18 -6.66
C ARG A 63 7.62 5.78 -6.72
N HIS A 64 7.13 6.12 -7.91
CA HIS A 64 5.90 6.88 -8.08
C HIS A 64 4.94 6.15 -8.98
N PHE A 65 3.65 6.23 -8.71
CA PHE A 65 2.64 5.78 -9.65
C PHE A 65 1.30 6.45 -9.36
N VAL A 66 0.34 6.24 -10.27
CA VAL A 66 -1.04 6.69 -10.09
C VAL A 66 -1.99 5.50 -10.20
N ILE A 67 -2.94 5.40 -9.28
CA ILE A 67 -3.94 4.34 -9.25
C ILE A 67 -5.33 4.98 -9.23
N PRO A 68 -6.22 4.67 -10.19
CA PRO A 68 -7.63 5.05 -10.11
C PRO A 68 -8.29 4.28 -8.96
N LEU A 69 -9.06 5.00 -8.13
CA LEU A 69 -9.90 4.41 -7.09
C LEU A 69 -11.37 4.66 -7.44
N TRP A 70 -12.11 3.58 -7.69
CA TRP A 70 -13.53 3.65 -8.02
C TRP A 70 -14.36 4.19 -6.84
N LYS A 71 -15.28 5.10 -7.13
CA LYS A 71 -16.17 5.79 -6.17
C LYS A 71 -17.67 5.55 -6.44
N GLY A 72 -18.00 4.55 -7.26
CA GLY A 72 -19.38 4.20 -7.60
C GLY A 72 -19.90 4.85 -8.88
N THR A 73 -19.65 6.15 -9.08
CA THR A 73 -20.09 6.90 -10.27
C THR A 73 -18.93 7.42 -11.14
N GLY A 74 -17.71 7.05 -10.78
CA GLY A 74 -16.47 7.50 -11.41
C GLY A 74 -15.28 7.06 -10.55
N TYR A 75 -14.11 7.63 -10.80
CA TYR A 75 -12.91 7.35 -10.00
C TYR A 75 -12.25 8.64 -9.49
N THR A 76 -11.52 8.50 -8.40
CA THR A 76 -10.53 9.49 -7.95
C THR A 76 -9.14 8.93 -8.20
N THR A 77 -8.23 9.71 -8.77
CA THR A 77 -6.85 9.26 -8.96
C THR A 77 -6.05 9.46 -7.68
N MET A 78 -5.43 8.37 -7.22
CA MET A 78 -4.52 8.37 -6.09
C MET A 78 -3.08 8.42 -6.59
N PHE A 79 -2.28 9.36 -6.05
CA PHE A 79 -0.84 9.38 -6.22
C PHE A 79 -0.18 8.51 -5.16
N MET A 80 0.59 7.53 -5.59
CA MET A 80 1.33 6.61 -4.74
C MET A 80 2.81 6.97 -4.75
N GLN A 81 3.40 6.99 -3.56
CA GLN A 81 4.84 7.08 -3.35
C GLN A 81 5.31 5.82 -2.60
N VAL A 82 6.33 5.16 -3.12
CA VAL A 82 6.90 3.93 -2.55
C VAL A 82 8.34 4.18 -2.17
N GLN A 83 8.65 3.96 -0.89
CA GLN A 83 9.99 3.91 -0.35
C GLN A 83 10.00 2.82 0.70
N MET A 84 10.41 1.61 0.29
CA MET A 84 10.35 0.44 1.17
C MET A 84 11.05 0.71 2.51
N PRO A 85 10.45 0.26 3.63
CA PRO A 85 9.27 -0.62 3.71
C PRO A 85 7.91 0.11 3.68
N HIS A 86 7.86 1.39 3.30
CA HIS A 86 6.67 2.23 3.39
C HIS A 86 6.06 2.60 2.03
N MET A 87 4.73 2.74 2.01
CA MET A 87 3.99 3.34 0.90
C MET A 87 3.06 4.44 1.41
N ILE A 88 2.85 5.46 0.60
CA ILE A 88 2.00 6.61 0.91
C ILE A 88 1.07 6.86 -0.27
N PHE A 89 -0.22 7.02 0.02
CA PHE A 89 -1.24 7.39 -0.95
C PHE A 89 -1.84 8.74 -0.59
N THR A 90 -1.88 9.62 -1.59
CA THR A 90 -2.45 10.96 -1.48
C THR A 90 -3.38 11.17 -2.67
N GLY A 91 -4.49 11.89 -2.50
CA GLY A 91 -5.30 12.29 -3.66
C GLY A 91 -4.46 13.08 -4.65
N LEU A 92 -4.49 12.74 -5.95
CA LEU A 92 -3.61 13.36 -6.94
C LEU A 92 -3.82 14.89 -7.02
N GLU A 93 -5.07 15.34 -6.97
CA GLU A 93 -5.40 16.77 -7.02
C GLU A 93 -4.92 17.52 -5.76
N ASP A 94 -5.03 16.90 -4.58
CA ASP A 94 -4.50 17.46 -3.34
C ASP A 94 -2.96 17.55 -3.38
N TYR A 95 -2.30 16.53 -3.94
CA TYR A 95 -0.85 16.52 -4.13
C TYR A 95 -0.42 17.60 -5.13
N LYS A 96 -1.11 17.78 -6.25
CA LYS A 96 -0.83 18.87 -7.20
C LYS A 96 -0.97 20.24 -6.55
N ALA A 97 -1.97 20.42 -5.69
CA ALA A 97 -2.25 21.70 -5.04
C ALA A 97 -1.25 22.04 -3.90
N ARG A 98 -0.70 21.04 -3.20
CA ARG A 98 0.06 21.24 -1.94
C ARG A 98 1.43 20.57 -1.90
N GLY A 99 1.78 19.79 -2.92
CA GLY A 99 2.99 18.98 -2.97
C GLY A 99 3.13 18.08 -1.75
N THR A 100 4.32 18.06 -1.17
CA THR A 100 4.67 17.26 0.01
C THR A 100 3.94 17.68 1.30
N GLN A 101 3.23 18.82 1.29
CA GLN A 101 2.39 19.26 2.42
C GLN A 101 0.96 18.70 2.35
N ALA A 102 0.59 18.03 1.26
CA ALA A 102 -0.69 17.32 1.18
C ALA A 102 -0.75 16.24 2.27
N SER A 103 -1.91 16.15 2.94
CA SER A 103 -2.09 15.10 3.94
C SER A 103 -2.29 13.74 3.24
N PRO A 104 -1.55 12.70 3.63
CA PRO A 104 -1.79 11.37 3.07
C PRO A 104 -3.18 10.88 3.46
N TYR A 105 -3.80 10.13 2.57
CA TYR A 105 -5.08 9.47 2.82
C TYR A 105 -4.86 8.10 3.47
N TYR A 106 -3.78 7.43 3.07
CA TYR A 106 -3.47 6.07 3.46
C TYR A 106 -1.96 5.84 3.47
N THR A 107 -1.49 5.11 4.48
CA THR A 107 -0.07 4.74 4.61
C THR A 107 0.03 3.25 4.85
N ILE A 108 1.05 2.61 4.28
CA ILE A 108 1.29 1.17 4.38
C ILE A 108 2.69 0.94 4.93
N THR A 109 2.83 -0.01 5.85
CA THR A 109 4.11 -0.47 6.38
C THR A 109 4.24 -1.97 6.22
N HIS A 110 5.39 -2.41 5.74
CA HIS A 110 5.77 -3.82 5.62
C HIS A 110 6.76 -4.16 6.74
N TYR A 111 6.48 -5.21 7.50
CA TYR A 111 7.26 -5.67 8.64
C TYR A 111 7.98 -6.96 8.26
N THR A 112 9.31 -6.89 8.19
CA THR A 112 10.18 -7.95 7.66
C THR A 112 10.80 -8.82 8.75
N GLU A 113 10.44 -8.62 10.01
CA GLU A 113 11.01 -9.32 11.17
C GLU A 113 10.89 -10.86 11.07
N PHE A 114 9.90 -11.35 10.33
CA PHE A 114 9.66 -12.78 10.10
C PHE A 114 10.00 -13.25 8.68
N ALA A 115 10.59 -12.38 7.85
CA ALA A 115 10.88 -12.68 6.44
C ALA A 115 11.88 -13.85 6.32
N GLU A 116 13.00 -13.77 7.03
CA GLU A 116 14.06 -14.79 6.93
C GLU A 116 13.69 -16.11 7.62
N THR A 117 12.98 -16.04 8.74
CA THR A 117 12.70 -17.22 9.59
C THR A 117 11.42 -17.95 9.22
N LYS A 118 10.46 -17.26 8.57
CA LYS A 118 9.12 -17.78 8.29
C LYS A 118 8.62 -17.51 6.87
N ASP A 119 9.48 -16.96 5.99
CA ASP A 119 9.08 -16.48 4.66
C ASP A 119 7.81 -15.62 4.71
N THR A 120 7.68 -14.79 5.75
CA THR A 120 6.45 -14.02 5.99
C THR A 120 6.79 -12.57 6.31
N VAL A 121 6.21 -11.66 5.53
CA VAL A 121 6.20 -10.22 5.77
C VAL A 121 4.78 -9.82 6.15
N LEU A 122 4.63 -9.19 7.32
CA LEU A 122 3.34 -8.68 7.78
C LEU A 122 3.13 -7.28 7.24
N ILE A 123 1.90 -6.96 6.85
CA ILE A 123 1.56 -5.69 6.21
C ILE A 123 0.45 -5.02 7.00
N ARG A 124 0.65 -3.74 7.31
CA ARG A 124 -0.37 -2.90 7.91
C ARG A 124 -0.64 -1.68 7.04
N GLY A 125 -1.91 -1.48 6.75
CA GLY A 125 -2.45 -0.24 6.22
C GLY A 125 -3.16 0.58 7.29
N ASP A 126 -2.79 1.85 7.40
CA ASP A 126 -3.42 2.83 8.28
C ASP A 126 -4.14 3.90 7.44
N VAL A 127 -5.49 3.94 7.55
CA VAL A 127 -6.31 4.97 6.91
C VAL A 127 -6.20 6.27 7.71
N VAL A 128 -5.49 7.25 7.15
CA VAL A 128 -5.21 8.53 7.81
C VAL A 128 -6.37 9.50 7.67
N PHE A 129 -7.07 9.47 6.53
CA PHE A 129 -8.18 10.38 6.23
C PHE A 129 -9.49 9.61 5.99
N THR A 130 -10.10 9.13 7.07
CA THR A 130 -11.30 8.28 7.06
C THR A 130 -12.55 8.92 6.41
N SER A 131 -12.58 10.24 6.25
CA SER A 131 -13.65 10.91 5.49
C SER A 131 -13.47 10.89 3.97
N LYS A 132 -12.31 10.43 3.47
CA LYS A 132 -11.97 10.37 2.04
C LYS A 132 -11.76 8.95 1.53
N LEU A 133 -11.45 8.03 2.43
CA LEU A 133 -11.11 6.65 2.11
C LEU A 133 -11.79 5.71 3.10
N THR A 134 -12.56 4.74 2.59
CA THR A 134 -13.13 3.66 3.39
C THR A 134 -12.13 2.50 3.53
N ASP A 135 -12.38 1.59 4.47
CA ASP A 135 -11.53 0.40 4.64
C ASP A 135 -11.53 -0.50 3.40
N SER A 136 -12.68 -0.66 2.73
CA SER A 136 -12.78 -1.45 1.50
C SER A 136 -11.98 -0.82 0.34
N GLU A 137 -12.03 0.51 0.22
CA GLU A 137 -11.25 1.26 -0.76
C GLU A 137 -9.74 1.18 -0.45
N ALA A 138 -9.36 1.27 0.82
CA ALA A 138 -7.97 1.14 1.26
C ALA A 138 -7.41 -0.26 0.98
N LYS A 139 -8.21 -1.31 1.19
CA LYS A 139 -7.87 -2.68 0.81
C LYS A 139 -7.65 -2.81 -0.71
N CYS A 140 -8.57 -2.27 -1.51
CA CYS A 140 -8.44 -2.25 -2.97
C CYS A 140 -7.17 -1.52 -3.45
N LEU A 141 -6.80 -0.40 -2.80
CA LEU A 141 -5.56 0.31 -3.10
C LEU A 141 -4.31 -0.52 -2.78
N LEU A 142 -4.28 -1.19 -1.62
CA LEU A 142 -3.18 -2.09 -1.24
C LEU A 142 -3.00 -3.21 -2.28
N GLU A 143 -4.09 -3.92 -2.61
CA GLU A 143 -4.08 -5.01 -3.58
C GLU A 143 -3.67 -4.53 -4.98
N SER A 144 -4.16 -3.37 -5.40
CA SER A 144 -3.79 -2.77 -6.70
C SER A 144 -2.31 -2.42 -6.74
N ALA A 145 -1.79 -1.76 -5.69
CA ALA A 145 -0.39 -1.36 -5.60
C ALA A 145 0.53 -2.58 -5.64
N HIS A 146 0.26 -3.60 -4.83
CA HIS A 146 1.00 -4.86 -4.87
C HIS A 146 0.91 -5.51 -6.25
N SER A 147 -0.27 -5.55 -6.86
CA SER A 147 -0.43 -6.12 -8.19
C SER A 147 0.41 -5.40 -9.25
N PHE A 148 0.47 -4.06 -9.24
CA PHE A 148 1.30 -3.29 -10.17
C PHE A 148 2.80 -3.55 -9.99
N TYR A 149 3.29 -3.72 -8.76
CA TYR A 149 4.71 -4.00 -8.54
C TYR A 149 5.08 -5.47 -8.66
N LEU A 150 4.15 -6.41 -8.44
CA LEU A 150 4.46 -7.84 -8.41
C LEU A 150 4.17 -8.55 -9.73
N ASN A 151 3.25 -8.03 -10.56
CA ASN A 151 2.96 -8.61 -11.88
C ASN A 151 3.81 -7.95 -12.97
N ASP A 152 4.53 -8.75 -13.76
CA ASP A 152 5.44 -8.26 -14.80
C ASP A 152 4.77 -7.38 -15.86
N VAL A 153 3.56 -7.73 -16.29
CA VAL A 153 2.81 -6.97 -17.31
C VAL A 153 2.38 -5.63 -16.74
N ARG A 154 1.84 -5.62 -15.51
CA ARG A 154 1.41 -4.39 -14.84
C ARG A 154 2.58 -3.50 -14.48
N TYR A 155 3.72 -4.08 -14.09
CA TYR A 155 4.91 -3.33 -13.71
C TYR A 155 5.48 -2.49 -14.85
N ARG A 156 5.31 -2.90 -16.12
CA ARG A 156 5.70 -2.08 -17.28
C ARG A 156 5.05 -0.71 -17.28
N LEU A 157 3.81 -0.58 -16.78
CA LEU A 157 3.14 0.72 -16.66
C LEU A 157 3.80 1.58 -15.56
N VAL A 158 4.19 0.97 -14.45
CA VAL A 158 4.93 1.64 -13.38
C VAL A 158 6.30 2.10 -13.87
N GLU A 159 7.01 1.24 -14.58
CA GLU A 159 8.32 1.54 -15.14
C GLU A 159 8.23 2.70 -16.13
N ARG A 160 7.30 2.63 -17.08
CA ARG A 160 7.05 3.72 -18.05
C ARG A 160 6.70 5.02 -17.35
N PHE A 161 5.84 5.00 -16.34
CA PHE A 161 5.50 6.19 -15.56
C PHE A 161 6.73 6.87 -14.93
N ASN A 162 7.71 6.10 -14.44
CA ASN A 162 8.90 6.65 -13.76
C ASN A 162 10.05 6.99 -14.71
N LYS A 163 10.23 6.23 -15.79
CA LYS A 163 11.41 6.33 -16.68
C LYS A 163 11.11 7.00 -18.01
N GLU A 164 9.90 6.84 -18.53
CA GLU A 164 9.46 7.31 -19.84
C GLU A 164 8.09 8.02 -19.74
N PRO A 165 7.95 9.05 -18.87
CA PRO A 165 6.64 9.63 -18.54
C PRO A 165 5.90 10.25 -19.74
N HIS A 166 6.63 10.58 -20.82
CA HIS A 166 6.05 11.10 -22.06
C HIS A 166 5.33 10.03 -22.89
N GLU A 167 5.66 8.75 -22.71
CA GLU A 167 4.96 7.62 -23.34
C GLU A 167 3.84 7.07 -22.44
N PHE A 168 3.74 7.55 -21.19
CA PHE A 168 2.75 7.04 -20.25
C PHE A 168 1.35 7.55 -20.58
N GLU A 169 0.42 6.61 -20.68
CA GLU A 169 -0.98 6.85 -21.02
C GLU A 169 -1.86 6.32 -19.88
N PHE A 170 -2.54 7.22 -19.16
CA PHE A 170 -3.34 6.83 -17.99
C PHE A 170 -4.51 5.89 -18.36
N LYS A 171 -5.01 5.96 -19.59
CA LYS A 171 -6.04 5.05 -20.12
C LYS A 171 -5.59 3.58 -20.04
N ASP A 172 -4.31 3.29 -20.19
CA ASP A 172 -3.78 1.92 -20.12
C ASP A 172 -3.91 1.36 -18.69
N VAL A 173 -3.79 2.22 -17.68
CA VAL A 173 -4.03 1.87 -16.27
C VAL A 173 -5.51 1.55 -16.04
N LEU A 174 -6.41 2.36 -16.60
CA LEU A 174 -7.85 2.13 -16.51
C LEU A 174 -8.22 0.77 -17.14
N GLN A 175 -7.67 0.48 -18.31
CA GLN A 175 -7.94 -0.76 -19.04
C GLN A 175 -7.42 -2.01 -18.30
N VAL A 176 -6.18 -1.96 -17.78
CA VAL A 176 -5.58 -3.09 -17.04
C VAL A 176 -6.30 -3.41 -15.73
N LEU A 177 -6.98 -2.41 -15.16
CA LEU A 177 -7.84 -2.57 -13.97
C LEU A 177 -9.30 -2.83 -14.33
N GLU A 178 -9.64 -2.95 -15.62
CA GLU A 178 -11.01 -3.15 -16.11
C GLU A 178 -11.98 -2.12 -15.52
N MET A 179 -11.51 -0.87 -15.40
CA MET A 179 -12.31 0.21 -14.82
C MET A 179 -13.58 0.43 -15.64
N PRO A 180 -14.76 0.60 -14.99
CA PRO A 180 -15.97 0.89 -15.71
C PRO A 180 -15.81 2.16 -16.55
N THR A 181 -16.07 2.03 -17.85
CA THR A 181 -16.16 3.17 -18.75
C THR A 181 -17.46 3.91 -18.46
N MET A 182 -17.36 5.22 -18.19
CA MET A 182 -18.52 6.12 -18.14
C MET A 182 -19.16 6.26 -19.51
#